data_AF-A0AAV1YY58-F1
#
_entry.id   AF-A0AAV1YY58-F1
#
_cell.length_a   1.000
_cell.length_b   1.000
_cell.length_c   1.000
_cell.angle_alpha   90.00
_cell.angle_beta   90.00
_cell.angle_gamma   90.00
#
_symmetry.space_group_name_H-M   'P 1'
#
loop_
_entity.id
_entity.type
_entity.pdbx_description
1 polymer ?
#
loop_
_entity_poly.entity_id
_entity_poly.type
_entity_poly.pdbx_seq_one_letter_code
_entity_poly.pdbx_strand_id
1 'polypeptide(L)'
;MHFTVLFTLFGIIFASYDYPSEMESGDFESALCDNEEGEMSRVVSDCYDKINIQKYSRIIRKCYEGMNGEVNGRKMTMWYCKNSNEKTTKADTCAAKKIAEQEGSEDAFTDIMNALTKCIGESFSQ
;
A
#
# COMPACT_ATOMS: atom_id res chain seq x y z
N MET A 1 19.24 -15.82 13.10
CA MET A 1 19.28 -15.70 11.62
C MET A 1 17.86 -15.64 11.05
N HIS A 2 17.02 -14.66 11.39
CA HIS A 2 15.62 -14.56 10.92
C HIS A 2 15.23 -13.08 10.68
N PHE A 3 16.08 -12.32 9.97
CA PHE A 3 15.83 -10.89 9.68
C PHE A 3 15.85 -10.56 8.18
N THR A 4 15.87 -11.56 7.31
CA THR A 4 16.12 -11.37 5.87
C THR A 4 14.90 -11.59 4.97
N VAL A 5 13.74 -12.00 5.51
CA VAL A 5 12.61 -12.45 4.67
C VAL A 5 11.56 -11.35 4.43
N LEU A 6 11.50 -10.31 5.27
CA LEU A 6 10.49 -9.25 5.15
C LEU A 6 10.98 -7.99 4.41
N PHE A 7 12.31 -7.75 4.37
CA PHE A 7 12.89 -6.69 3.52
C PHE A 7 12.96 -7.08 2.04
N THR A 8 12.97 -8.37 1.73
CA THR A 8 12.94 -8.85 0.34
C THR A 8 11.58 -8.70 -0.32
N LEU A 9 10.46 -8.73 0.41
CA LEU A 9 9.15 -8.54 -0.22
C LEU A 9 8.89 -7.09 -0.64
N PHE A 10 9.36 -6.10 0.12
CA PHE A 10 9.39 -4.72 -0.37
C PHE A 10 10.46 -4.54 -1.46
N GLY A 11 11.68 -5.08 -1.29
CA GLY A 11 12.74 -4.96 -2.30
C GLY A 11 12.47 -5.65 -3.65
N ILE A 12 11.69 -6.74 -3.69
CA ILE A 12 11.41 -7.50 -4.92
C ILE A 12 10.21 -6.92 -5.67
N ILE A 13 9.22 -6.35 -4.98
CA ILE A 13 8.08 -5.67 -5.64
C ILE A 13 8.55 -4.40 -6.35
N PHE A 14 9.53 -3.67 -5.79
CA PHE A 14 10.13 -2.49 -6.46
C PHE A 14 11.21 -2.82 -7.49
N ALA A 15 11.84 -4.00 -7.46
CA ALA A 15 12.86 -4.39 -8.44
C ALA A 15 12.30 -5.04 -9.73
N SER A 16 11.02 -5.43 -9.72
CA SER A 16 10.37 -6.11 -10.86
C SER A 16 9.52 -5.19 -11.74
N TYR A 17 9.25 -3.98 -11.28
CA TYR A 17 8.79 -2.89 -12.13
C TYR A 17 9.99 -2.01 -12.48
N ASP A 18 10.08 -1.61 -13.74
CA ASP A 18 11.01 -0.61 -14.27
C ASP A 18 10.62 0.79 -13.72
N TYR A 19 10.47 0.88 -12.41
CA TYR A 19 10.46 2.14 -11.69
C TYR A 19 11.88 2.69 -11.84
N PRO A 20 12.07 3.95 -12.24
CA PRO A 20 13.40 4.53 -12.27
C PRO A 20 14.05 4.25 -10.92
N SER A 21 15.16 3.54 -10.97
CA SER A 21 15.94 3.02 -9.83
C SER A 21 16.57 4.12 -8.98
N GLU A 22 15.99 5.32 -8.99
CA GLU A 22 16.52 6.55 -8.43
C GLU A 22 15.62 7.17 -7.36
N MET A 23 14.42 6.64 -7.10
CA MET A 23 13.64 7.03 -5.92
C MET A 23 13.97 6.06 -4.77
N GLU A 24 14.89 6.47 -3.89
CA GLU A 24 15.08 5.78 -2.62
C GLU A 24 13.74 5.71 -1.86
N SER A 25 13.48 4.66 -1.10
CA SER A 25 12.22 4.48 -0.36
C SER A 25 11.84 5.68 0.53
N GLY A 26 12.82 6.49 0.94
CA GLY A 26 12.60 7.73 1.69
C GLY A 26 12.01 8.87 0.86
N ASP A 27 12.31 8.93 -0.44
CA ASP A 27 11.78 9.96 -1.35
C ASP A 27 10.32 9.70 -1.71
N PHE A 28 9.91 8.41 -1.79
CA PHE A 28 8.52 8.05 -2.05
C PHE A 28 7.62 8.35 -0.84
N GLU A 29 8.04 7.99 0.38
CA GLU A 29 7.28 8.30 1.61
C GLU A 29 7.16 9.81 1.80
N SER A 30 8.24 10.56 1.57
CA SER A 30 8.22 12.03 1.63
C SER A 30 7.30 12.61 0.54
N ALA A 31 7.41 12.17 -0.72
CA ALA A 31 6.53 12.64 -1.79
C ALA A 31 5.05 12.32 -1.55
N LEU A 32 4.77 11.17 -0.94
CA LEU A 32 3.40 10.75 -0.58
C LEU A 32 2.82 11.58 0.57
N CYS A 33 3.63 11.90 1.58
CA CYS A 33 3.16 12.38 2.87
C CYS A 33 3.45 13.85 3.17
N ASP A 34 4.39 14.49 2.47
CA ASP A 34 4.73 15.91 2.67
C ASP A 34 3.61 16.84 2.18
N ASN A 35 2.82 16.40 1.20
CA ASN A 35 1.69 17.16 0.69
C ASN A 35 0.48 16.25 0.46
N GLU A 36 -0.50 16.30 1.35
CA GLU A 36 -1.76 15.54 1.23
C GLU A 36 -2.52 15.87 -0.08
N GLU A 37 -2.31 17.05 -0.67
CA GLU A 37 -2.85 17.44 -1.97
C GLU A 37 -1.82 17.38 -3.11
N GLY A 38 -0.63 16.84 -2.82
CA GLY A 38 0.44 16.64 -3.79
C GLY A 38 0.04 15.64 -4.85
N GLU A 39 0.68 15.75 -6.01
CA GLU A 39 0.45 14.88 -7.16
C GLU A 39 0.55 13.39 -6.79
N MET A 40 1.60 13.01 -6.04
CA MET A 40 1.78 11.64 -5.57
C MET A 40 0.65 11.17 -4.65
N SER A 41 0.26 11.98 -3.64
CA SER A 41 -0.87 11.67 -2.75
C SER A 41 -2.18 11.47 -3.52
N ARG A 42 -2.45 12.32 -4.52
CA ARG A 42 -3.63 12.20 -5.39
C ARG A 42 -3.59 10.92 -6.22
N VAL A 43 -2.47 10.64 -6.89
CA VAL A 43 -2.30 9.43 -7.70
C VAL A 43 -2.49 8.17 -6.86
N VAL A 44 -1.84 8.09 -5.68
CA VAL A 44 -1.95 6.92 -4.79
C VAL A 44 -3.38 6.76 -4.28
N SER A 45 -4.04 7.85 -3.88
CA SER A 45 -5.45 7.84 -3.48
C SER A 45 -6.34 7.31 -4.61
N ASP A 46 -6.22 7.87 -5.81
CA ASP A 46 -7.02 7.45 -6.96
C ASP A 46 -6.78 5.99 -7.32
N CYS A 47 -5.54 5.51 -7.19
CA CYS A 47 -5.21 4.11 -7.45
C CYS A 47 -5.83 3.15 -6.44
N TYR A 48 -5.86 3.49 -5.15
CA TYR A 48 -6.59 2.71 -4.16
C TYR A 48 -8.08 2.58 -4.48
N ASP A 49 -8.70 3.66 -4.97
CA ASP A 49 -10.10 3.65 -5.36
C ASP A 49 -10.33 2.83 -6.64
N LYS A 50 -9.42 2.94 -7.63
CA LYS A 50 -9.47 2.16 -8.89
C LYS A 50 -9.34 0.65 -8.67
N ILE A 51 -8.48 0.20 -7.75
CA ILE A 51 -8.31 -1.23 -7.44
C ILE A 51 -9.42 -1.79 -6.54
N ASN A 52 -10.45 -1.00 -6.23
CA ASN A 52 -11.61 -1.39 -5.43
C ASN A 52 -11.25 -1.97 -4.05
N ILE A 53 -10.37 -1.25 -3.33
CA ILE A 53 -9.96 -1.62 -1.97
C ILE A 53 -11.15 -1.73 -0.98
N GLN A 54 -12.29 -1.10 -1.33
CA GLN A 54 -13.54 -1.14 -0.58
C GLN A 54 -14.08 -2.57 -0.36
N LYS A 55 -13.80 -3.50 -1.29
CA LYS A 55 -14.10 -4.94 -1.14
C LYS A 55 -13.56 -5.50 0.18
N TYR A 56 -12.44 -4.97 0.65
CA TYR A 56 -11.75 -5.41 1.87
C TYR A 56 -12.00 -4.49 3.07
N SER A 57 -12.96 -3.56 2.98
CA SER A 57 -13.20 -2.55 4.04
C SER A 57 -13.39 -3.14 5.44
N ARG A 58 -13.99 -4.33 5.56
CA ARG A 58 -14.13 -5.01 6.86
C ARG A 58 -12.78 -5.48 7.43
N ILE A 59 -11.89 -5.98 6.57
CA ILE A 59 -10.55 -6.41 6.97
C ILE A 59 -9.72 -5.19 7.31
N ILE A 60 -9.79 -4.16 6.48
CA ILE A 60 -9.05 -2.92 6.65
C ILE A 60 -9.39 -2.26 7.99
N ARG A 61 -10.68 -2.09 8.32
CA ARG A 61 -11.08 -1.54 9.62
C ARG A 61 -10.62 -2.37 10.83
N LYS A 62 -10.34 -3.67 10.65
CA LYS A 62 -9.82 -4.55 11.72
C LYS A 62 -8.31 -4.46 11.87
N CYS A 63 -7.58 -4.25 10.78
CA CYS A 63 -6.12 -4.30 10.76
C CYS A 63 -5.47 -2.91 10.83
N TYR A 64 -6.12 -1.89 10.27
CA TYR A 64 -5.66 -0.51 10.25
C TYR A 64 -6.34 0.26 11.39
N GLU A 65 -5.76 0.15 12.59
CA GLU A 65 -6.33 0.74 13.81
C GLU A 65 -6.62 2.23 13.67
N GLY A 66 -7.81 2.65 14.11
CA GLY A 66 -8.26 4.05 14.01
C GLY A 66 -8.89 4.41 12.65
N MET A 67 -8.90 3.48 11.68
CA MET A 67 -9.63 3.67 10.43
C MET A 67 -11.14 3.50 10.63
N ASN A 68 -11.82 4.61 10.91
CA ASN A 68 -13.26 4.66 11.12
C ASN A 68 -14.02 5.19 9.89
N GLY A 69 -15.21 4.64 9.65
CA GLY A 69 -16.10 5.05 8.56
C GLY A 69 -15.76 4.44 7.20
N GLU A 70 -16.06 5.16 6.12
CA GLU A 70 -15.76 4.74 4.74
C GLU A 70 -14.27 4.46 4.53
N VAL A 71 -13.95 3.39 3.81
CA VAL A 71 -12.58 3.05 3.40
C VAL A 71 -12.46 3.46 1.93
N ASN A 72 -11.57 4.40 1.64
CA ASN A 72 -11.25 4.90 0.30
C ASN A 72 -9.78 5.29 0.24
N GLY A 73 -9.29 5.58 -0.96
CA GLY A 73 -7.88 5.88 -1.18
C GLY A 73 -7.36 7.03 -0.35
N ARG A 74 -8.13 8.12 -0.24
CA ARG A 74 -7.73 9.27 0.56
C ARG A 74 -7.49 8.88 2.02
N LYS A 75 -8.40 8.10 2.62
CA LYS A 75 -8.23 7.66 4.00
C LYS A 75 -7.11 6.64 4.17
N MET A 76 -6.89 5.77 3.18
CA MET A 76 -5.75 4.85 3.19
C MET A 76 -4.44 5.67 3.20
N THR A 77 -4.26 6.57 2.23
CA THR A 77 -3.08 7.45 2.14
C THR A 77 -2.86 8.24 3.42
N MET A 78 -3.89 8.91 3.94
CA MET A 78 -3.79 9.67 5.20
C MET A 78 -3.44 8.77 6.40
N TRP A 79 -3.90 7.52 6.42
CA TRP A 79 -3.55 6.60 7.49
C TRP A 79 -2.08 6.20 7.40
N TYR A 80 -1.58 5.86 6.22
CA TYR A 80 -0.16 5.53 6.01
C TYR A 80 0.74 6.68 6.45
N CYS A 81 0.43 7.92 6.06
CA CYS A 81 1.22 9.10 6.41
C CYS A 81 1.19 9.50 7.89
N LYS A 82 0.23 9.00 8.68
CA LYS A 82 0.09 9.31 10.10
C LYS A 82 0.68 8.26 11.03
N ASN A 83 1.10 7.11 10.50
CA ASN A 83 1.55 5.98 11.31
C ASN A 83 2.99 5.61 10.97
N SER A 84 3.71 5.08 11.96
CA SER A 84 5.09 4.67 11.77
C SER A 84 5.19 3.41 10.90
N ASN A 85 6.35 3.20 10.28
CA ASN A 85 6.66 2.00 9.49
C ASN A 85 6.41 0.69 10.25
N GLU A 86 6.67 0.65 11.56
CA GLU A 86 6.34 -0.52 12.40
C GLU A 86 4.83 -0.79 12.47
N LYS A 87 4.03 0.26 12.68
CA LYS A 87 2.57 0.14 12.79
C LYS A 87 1.95 -0.20 11.44
N THR A 88 2.46 0.40 10.38
CA THR A 88 2.13 0.08 8.99
C THR A 88 2.40 -1.39 8.68
N THR A 89 3.61 -1.89 8.98
CA THR A 89 3.98 -3.29 8.75
C THR A 89 3.06 -4.26 9.50
N LYS A 90 2.70 -3.94 10.75
CA LYS A 90 1.76 -4.74 11.55
C LYS A 90 0.36 -4.77 10.93
N ALA A 91 -0.14 -3.63 10.44
CA ALA A 91 -1.43 -3.55 9.78
C ALA A 91 -1.45 -4.34 8.46
N ASP A 92 -0.41 -4.19 7.62
CA ASP A 92 -0.28 -4.90 6.35
C ASP A 92 -0.18 -6.42 6.57
N THR A 93 0.60 -6.87 7.56
CA THR A 93 0.68 -8.31 7.92
C THR A 93 -0.67 -8.87 8.37
N CYS A 94 -1.44 -8.10 9.15
CA CYS A 94 -2.79 -8.48 9.55
C CYS A 94 -3.73 -8.58 8.34
N ALA A 95 -3.68 -7.59 7.44
CA ALA A 95 -4.51 -7.53 6.26
C ALA A 95 -4.19 -8.68 5.30
N ALA A 96 -2.91 -8.93 5.05
CA ALA A 96 -2.44 -10.01 4.20
C ALA A 96 -2.99 -11.36 4.62
N LYS A 97 -2.85 -11.70 5.91
CA LYS A 97 -3.38 -12.95 6.47
C LYS A 97 -4.89 -13.07 6.27
N LYS A 98 -5.66 -12.02 6.57
CA LYS A 98 -7.13 -12.06 6.50
C LYS A 98 -7.66 -12.06 5.06
N ILE A 99 -6.97 -11.38 4.15
CA ILE A 99 -7.31 -11.35 2.73
C ILE A 99 -7.03 -12.73 2.13
N ALA A 100 -5.90 -13.34 2.48
CA ALA A 100 -5.60 -14.72 2.06
C ALA A 100 -6.64 -15.72 2.55
N GLU A 101 -7.06 -15.62 3.82
CA GLU A 101 -8.15 -16.44 4.38
C GLU A 101 -9.49 -16.21 3.66
N GLN A 102 -9.81 -14.98 3.26
CA GLN A 102 -11.06 -14.64 2.58
C GLN A 102 -11.10 -15.10 1.12
N GLU A 103 -10.00 -14.93 0.39
CA GLU A 103 -9.90 -15.23 -1.04
C GLU A 103 -9.44 -16.66 -1.32
N GLY A 104 -8.92 -17.37 -0.31
CA GLY A 104 -8.38 -18.72 -0.46
C GLY A 104 -7.04 -18.77 -1.22
N SER A 105 -6.30 -17.66 -1.22
CA SER A 105 -5.01 -17.52 -1.93
C SER A 105 -4.02 -16.73 -1.08
N GLU A 106 -2.84 -17.30 -0.81
CA GLU A 106 -1.76 -16.63 -0.08
C GLU A 106 -1.22 -15.39 -0.83
N ASP A 107 -1.37 -15.38 -2.16
CA ASP A 107 -0.90 -14.30 -3.03
C ASP A 107 -1.92 -13.15 -3.16
N ALA A 108 -3.15 -13.30 -2.66
CA ALA A 108 -4.22 -12.33 -2.88
C ALA A 108 -3.89 -10.90 -2.39
N PHE A 109 -3.12 -10.77 -1.30
CA PHE A 109 -2.66 -9.45 -0.84
C PHE A 109 -1.56 -8.89 -1.73
N THR A 110 -0.62 -9.74 -2.14
CA THR A 110 0.44 -9.37 -3.08
C THR A 110 -0.14 -8.89 -4.40
N ASP A 111 -1.19 -9.53 -4.90
CA ASP A 111 -1.89 -9.13 -6.13
C ASP A 111 -2.52 -7.74 -6.01
N ILE A 112 -3.10 -7.40 -4.85
CA ILE A 112 -3.64 -6.07 -4.57
C ILE A 112 -2.52 -5.03 -4.58
N MET A 113 -1.39 -5.32 -3.92
CA MET A 113 -0.24 -4.41 -3.88
C MET A 113 0.39 -4.24 -5.27
N ASN A 114 0.49 -5.31 -6.06
CA ASN A 114 0.96 -5.26 -7.43
C ASN A 114 0.03 -4.41 -8.32
N ALA A 115 -1.29 -4.54 -8.14
CA ALA A 115 -2.26 -3.72 -8.86
C ALA A 115 -2.14 -2.23 -8.48
N LEU A 116 -1.89 -1.93 -7.20
CA LEU A 116 -1.64 -0.58 -6.72
C LEU A 116 -0.37 0.00 -7.38
N THR A 117 0.76 -0.70 -7.27
CA THR A 117 2.04 -0.27 -7.86
C THR A 117 1.93 -0.06 -9.36
N LYS A 118 1.26 -0.99 -10.07
CA LYS A 118 1.00 -0.86 -11.50
C LYS A 118 0.20 0.41 -11.82
N CYS A 119 -0.88 0.67 -11.10
CA CYS A 119 -1.69 1.86 -11.31
C CYS A 119 -0.90 3.16 -11.09
N ILE A 120 -0.03 3.20 -10.07
CA ILE A 120 0.81 4.36 -9.80
C ILE A 120 1.80 4.56 -10.97
N GLY A 121 2.49 3.50 -11.40
CA GLY A 121 3.43 3.58 -12.53
C GLY A 121 2.78 4.00 -13.84
N GLU A 122 1.57 3.52 -14.14
CA GLU A 122 0.79 3.91 -15.32
C GLU A 122 0.35 5.39 -15.26
N SER A 123 0.25 5.98 -14.07
CA SER A 123 -0.17 7.38 -13.90
C SER A 123 0.98 8.37 -14.15
N PHE A 124 2.24 7.95 -14.01
CA PHE A 124 3.42 8.77 -14.28
C PHE A 124 4.06 8.52 -15.67
N SER A 125 3.55 7.53 -16.40
CA SER A 125 3.99 7.22 -17.77
C SER A 125 3.18 7.93 -18.86
N GLN A 126 2.24 8.81 -18.48
CA GLN A 126 1.38 9.59 -19.37
C GLN A 126 1.89 11.02 -19.52
#